data_AF-A0A8S8XDD7-F1
#
_entry.id   AF-A0A8S8XDD7-F1
#
_cell.length_a   1.000
_cell.length_b   1.000
_cell.length_c   1.000
_cell.angle_alpha   90.00
_cell.angle_beta   90.00
_cell.angle_gamma   90.00
#
_symmetry.space_group_name_H-M   'P 1'
#
loop_
_entity.id
_entity.type
_entity.pdbx_description
1 polymer ?
#
loop_
_entity_poly.entity_id
_entity_poly.type
_entity_poly.pdbx_seq_one_letter_code
_entity_poly.pdbx_strand_id
1 'polypeptide(L)'
;MDLTDLVSHNIKMLRQALDFSQEELAKRVGCSVRYIGLMEKGAHSPTVKMLGDVAHALNVQPFVLLLEAGPRMIADPKPRRQRVRAKPKTTKSPKS
;
A
#
# COMPACT_ATOMS: atom_id res chain seq x y z
N MET A 1 1.25 23.00 -7.45
CA MET A 1 0.91 21.89 -6.55
C MET A 1 1.93 21.94 -5.44
N ASP A 2 1.48 22.09 -4.19
CA ASP A 2 2.43 21.98 -3.07
C ASP A 2 2.74 20.50 -2.77
N LEU A 3 3.67 20.24 -1.84
CA LEU A 3 4.05 18.86 -1.51
C LEU A 3 2.89 18.08 -0.87
N THR A 4 2.03 18.75 -0.12
CA THR A 4 0.87 18.14 0.54
C THR A 4 -0.13 17.70 -0.52
N ASP A 5 -0.43 18.54 -1.50
CA ASP A 5 -1.30 18.22 -2.63
C ASP A 5 -0.79 16.98 -3.39
N LEU A 6 0.52 16.94 -3.69
CA LEU A 6 1.15 15.83 -4.42
C LEU A 6 0.97 14.50 -3.68
N VAL A 7 1.33 14.48 -2.40
CA VAL A 7 1.18 13.30 -1.53
C VAL A 7 -0.28 12.86 -1.47
N SER A 8 -1.19 13.81 -1.25
CA SER A 8 -2.63 13.55 -1.13
C SER A 8 -3.20 12.93 -2.39
N HIS A 9 -2.80 13.45 -3.54
CA HIS A 9 -3.17 12.92 -4.85
C HIS A 9 -2.64 11.49 -5.03
N ASN A 10 -1.36 11.26 -4.76
CA ASN A 10 -0.73 9.94 -4.91
C ASN A 10 -1.36 8.88 -4.01
N ILE A 11 -1.67 9.21 -2.75
CA ILE A 11 -2.35 8.30 -1.83
C ILE A 11 -3.72 7.90 -2.39
N LYS A 12 -4.53 8.87 -2.83
CA LYS A 12 -5.85 8.60 -3.40
C LYS A 12 -5.76 7.72 -4.65
N MET A 13 -4.85 8.06 -5.56
CA MET A 13 -4.63 7.32 -6.80
C MET A 13 -4.23 5.86 -6.54
N LEU A 14 -3.26 5.64 -5.64
CA LEU A 14 -2.80 4.29 -5.29
C LEU A 14 -3.87 3.48 -4.56
N ARG A 15 -4.63 4.12 -3.67
CA ARG A 15 -5.76 3.48 -3.00
C ARG A 15 -6.79 2.98 -4.03
N GLN A 16 -7.14 3.82 -4.99
CA GLN A 16 -8.09 3.47 -6.06
C GLN A 16 -7.54 2.37 -6.98
N ALA A 17 -6.25 2.40 -7.31
CA ALA A 17 -5.61 1.35 -8.11
C ALA A 17 -5.59 -0.03 -7.40
N LEU A 18 -5.74 -0.05 -6.08
CA LEU A 18 -5.84 -1.27 -5.26
C LEU A 18 -7.29 -1.65 -4.92
N ASP A 19 -8.29 -0.96 -5.47
CA ASP A 19 -9.72 -1.12 -5.16
C ASP A 19 -10.04 -0.98 -3.65
N PHE A 20 -9.26 -0.22 -2.91
CA PHE A 20 -9.53 0.03 -1.49
C PHE A 20 -10.54 1.16 -1.34
N SER A 21 -11.51 1.00 -0.45
CA SER A 21 -12.29 2.14 0.05
C SER A 21 -11.46 2.97 1.04
N GLN A 22 -11.93 4.17 1.40
CA GLN A 22 -11.26 4.96 2.44
C GLN A 22 -11.30 4.26 3.80
N GLU A 23 -12.38 3.52 4.09
CA GLU A 23 -12.53 2.67 5.27
C GLU A 23 -11.49 1.55 5.30
N GLU A 24 -11.25 0.90 4.16
CA GLU A 24 -10.25 -0.17 4.07
C GLU A 24 -8.83 0.36 4.27
N LEU A 25 -8.48 1.51 3.67
CA LEU A 25 -7.18 2.14 3.91
C LEU A 25 -7.02 2.57 5.38
N ALA A 26 -8.05 3.20 5.95
CA ALA A 26 -8.04 3.62 7.35
C ALA A 26 -7.85 2.44 8.31
N LYS A 27 -8.51 1.31 8.05
CA LYS A 27 -8.35 0.07 8.80
C LYS A 27 -6.92 -0.47 8.74
N ARG A 28 -6.29 -0.46 7.55
CA ARG A 28 -4.90 -0.93 7.36
C ARG A 28 -3.88 -0.04 8.04
N VAL A 29 -4.10 1.27 8.01
CA VAL A 29 -3.20 2.27 8.63
C VAL A 29 -3.42 2.34 10.15
N GLY A 30 -4.61 1.96 10.63
CA GLY A 30 -4.98 2.09 12.04
C GLY A 30 -5.38 3.52 12.42
N CYS A 31 -6.06 4.23 11.51
CA CYS A 31 -6.55 5.59 11.75
C CYS A 31 -8.05 5.72 11.45
N SER A 32 -8.61 6.92 11.64
CA SER A 32 -10.02 7.16 11.32
C SER A 32 -10.23 7.33 9.81
N VAL A 33 -11.40 6.92 9.32
CA VAL A 33 -11.84 7.13 7.93
C VAL A 33 -11.85 8.62 7.59
N ARG A 34 -12.30 9.46 8.53
CA ARG A 34 -12.27 10.92 8.41
C ARG A 34 -10.86 11.45 8.17
N TYR A 35 -9.85 10.90 8.86
CA TYR A 35 -8.46 11.32 8.70
C TYR A 35 -7.93 11.00 7.29
N ILE A 36 -8.24 9.80 6.76
CA ILE A 36 -7.94 9.46 5.36
C ILE A 36 -8.66 10.43 4.40
N GLY A 37 -9.94 10.72 4.62
CA GLY A 37 -10.69 11.65 3.78
C GLY A 37 -10.15 13.08 3.78
N LEU A 38 -9.60 13.55 4.92
CA LEU A 38 -8.94 14.86 5.00
C LEU A 38 -7.55 14.84 4.35
N MET A 39 -6.82 13.75 4.52
CA MET A 39 -5.51 13.53 3.89
C MET A 39 -5.64 13.52 2.36
N GLU A 40 -6.59 12.79 1.79
CA GLU A 40 -6.80 12.75 0.33
C GLU A 40 -7.29 14.07 -0.28
N LYS A 41 -7.77 15.00 0.55
CA LYS A 41 -8.18 16.35 0.15
C LYS A 41 -7.06 17.39 0.27
N GLY A 42 -5.88 17.02 0.77
CA GLY A 42 -4.80 17.97 1.07
C GLY A 42 -5.07 18.87 2.28
N ALA A 43 -6.13 18.60 3.05
CA ALA A 43 -6.52 19.45 4.17
C ALA A 43 -5.60 19.30 5.40
N HIS A 44 -4.79 18.24 5.45
CA HIS A 44 -3.83 18.00 6.52
C HIS A 44 -2.51 17.44 5.95
N SER A 45 -1.40 18.01 6.40
CA SER A 45 -0.07 17.45 6.14
C SER A 45 0.18 16.26 7.07
N PRO A 46 0.37 15.03 6.55
CA PRO A 46 0.67 13.86 7.36
C PRO A 46 2.10 13.95 7.94
N THR A 47 2.29 13.37 9.13
CA THR A 47 3.65 13.21 9.68
C THR A 47 4.45 12.21 8.84
N VAL A 48 5.78 12.27 8.94
CA VAL A 48 6.66 11.29 8.26
C VAL A 48 6.34 9.85 8.68
N LYS A 49 5.99 9.63 9.96
CA LYS A 49 5.55 8.32 10.44
C LYS A 49 4.29 7.86 9.70
N MET A 50 3.29 8.75 9.60
CA MET A 50 2.03 8.46 8.91
C MET A 50 2.24 8.16 7.42
N LEU A 51 3.16 8.87 6.76
CA LEU A 51 3.55 8.55 5.38
C LEU A 51 4.10 7.12 5.25
N GLY A 52 4.94 6.69 6.20
CA GLY A 52 5.43 5.33 6.27
C GLY A 52 4.32 4.30 6.45
N ASP A 53 3.39 4.55 7.37
CA ASP A 53 2.26 3.66 7.67
C ASP A 53 1.32 3.53 6.45
N VAL A 54 1.03 4.64 5.77
CA VAL A 54 0.22 4.67 4.54
C VAL A 54 0.92 3.96 3.38
N ALA A 55 2.22 4.22 3.15
CA ALA A 55 2.98 3.54 2.11
C ALA A 55 3.00 2.02 2.33
N HIS A 56 3.16 1.59 3.59
CA HIS A 56 3.08 0.18 3.95
C HIS A 56 1.70 -0.42 3.66
N ALA A 57 0.63 0.27 4.05
CA ALA A 57 -0.75 -0.16 3.79
C ALA A 57 -1.08 -0.27 2.30
N LEU A 58 -0.48 0.60 1.47
CA LEU A 58 -0.58 0.61 0.00
C LEU A 58 0.45 -0.30 -0.69
N ASN A 59 1.29 -1.01 0.07
CA ASN A 59 2.33 -1.91 -0.45
C ASN A 59 3.33 -1.24 -1.42
N VAL A 60 3.69 0.02 -1.14
CA VAL A 60 4.70 0.79 -1.90
C VAL A 60 5.84 1.25 -1.00
N GLN A 61 6.92 1.74 -1.60
CA GLN A 61 7.97 2.45 -0.85
C GLN A 61 7.52 3.88 -0.54
N PRO A 62 7.89 4.48 0.61
CA PRO A 62 7.44 5.83 0.98
C PRO A 62 7.74 6.92 -0.05
N PHE A 63 8.88 6.84 -0.74
CA PHE A 63 9.26 7.82 -1.75
C PHE A 63 8.28 7.86 -2.94
N VAL A 64 7.53 6.78 -3.19
CA VAL A 64 6.52 6.72 -4.26
C VAL A 64 5.42 7.74 -4.03
N LEU A 65 5.09 8.04 -2.76
CA LEU A 65 4.09 9.07 -2.42
C LEU A 65 4.57 10.49 -2.78
N LEU A 66 5.87 10.68 -3.01
CA LEU A 66 6.51 11.99 -3.26
C LEU A 66 6.89 12.18 -4.73
N LEU A 67 6.59 11.22 -5.62
CA LEU A 67 6.91 11.33 -7.03
C LEU A 67 5.82 12.09 -7.79
N GLU A 68 6.22 13.00 -8.67
CA GLU A 68 5.33 13.68 -9.63
C GLU A 68 4.93 12.77 -10.81
N ALA A 69 5.47 11.55 -10.86
CA ALA A 69 5.29 10.65 -12.01
C ALA A 69 3.89 10.03 -12.03
N GLY A 70 3.19 10.22 -13.17
CA GLY A 70 1.96 9.51 -13.47
C GLY A 70 2.13 7.97 -13.55
N PRO A 71 1.03 7.22 -13.71
CA PRO A 71 0.88 5.79 -13.37
C PRO A 71 1.87 4.78 -13.98
N ARG A 72 2.74 5.20 -14.92
CA ARG A 72 3.66 4.32 -15.65
C ARG A 72 4.82 3.79 -14.81
N MET A 73 5.20 4.45 -13.72
CA MET A 73 6.35 4.00 -12.89
C MET A 73 5.96 3.14 -11.68
N ILE A 74 4.67 3.05 -11.34
CA ILE A 74 4.21 2.45 -10.07
C ILE A 74 3.76 0.99 -10.24
N ALA A 75 3.59 0.54 -11.49
CA ALA A 75 3.11 -0.79 -11.85
C ALA A 75 4.22 -1.83 -12.04
N ASP A 76 5.39 -1.68 -11.39
CA ASP A 76 6.30 -2.80 -11.17
C ASP A 76 6.02 -3.40 -9.78
N PRO A 77 5.05 -4.33 -9.66
CA PRO A 77 4.87 -5.07 -8.43
C PRO A 77 6.15 -5.87 -8.19
N LYS A 78 6.75 -5.69 -6.99
CA LYS A 78 7.88 -6.48 -6.50
C LYS A 78 7.72 -7.95 -6.95
N PRO A 79 8.78 -8.61 -7.46
CA PRO A 79 8.68 -9.98 -7.93
C PRO A 79 8.09 -10.83 -6.82
N ARG A 80 6.96 -11.48 -7.10
CA ARG A 80 6.36 -12.47 -6.20
C ARG A 80 7.49 -13.41 -5.80
N ARG A 81 7.88 -13.42 -4.52
CA ARG A 81 8.81 -14.42 -3.99
C ARG A 81 8.33 -15.76 -4.52
N GLN A 82 9.15 -16.41 -5.35
CA GLN A 82 8.86 -17.73 -5.89
C GLN A 82 8.40 -18.60 -4.72
N ARG A 83 7.21 -19.17 -4.86
CA ARG A 83 6.80 -20.30 -4.03
C ARG A 83 7.91 -21.33 -4.18
N VAL A 84 8.79 -21.43 -3.19
CA VAL A 84 9.68 -22.58 -3.07
C VAL A 84 8.73 -23.77 -2.97
N ARG A 85 8.71 -24.60 -4.01
CA ARG A 85 7.92 -25.83 -4.07
C ARG A 85 8.07 -26.57 -2.74
N ALA A 86 6.97 -26.74 -2.01
CA ALA A 86 6.93 -27.72 -0.94
C ALA A 86 7.21 -29.10 -1.57
N LYS A 87 8.26 -29.77 -1.08
CA LYS A 87 8.51 -31.17 -1.43
C LYS A 87 7.34 -32.03 -0.91
N PRO A 88 6.85 -33.03 -1.66
CA PRO A 88 5.82 -33.91 -1.16
C PRO A 88 6.37 -34.71 0.02
N LYS A 89 5.67 -34.67 1.16
CA LYS A 89 5.91 -35.62 2.26
C LYS A 89 5.51 -37.00 1.73
N THR A 90 6.48 -37.88 1.54
CA THR A 90 6.26 -39.27 1.19
C THR A 90 5.39 -39.92 2.27
N THR A 91 4.23 -40.42 1.86
CA THR A 91 3.40 -41.33 2.64
C THR A 91 4.17 -42.65 2.81
N LYS A 92 4.64 -42.94 4.02
CA LYS A 92 4.98 -44.31 4.41
C LYS A 92 3.74 -44.88 5.09
N SER A 93 3.02 -45.74 4.36
CA SER A 93 2.02 -46.64 4.92
C SER A 93 2.66 -48.00 5.21
N PRO A 94 2.10 -48.81 6.14
CA PRO A 94 2.83 -49.76 6.99
C PRO A 94 2.91 -51.18 6.42
N LYS A 95 3.87 -51.98 6.92
CA LYS A 95 4.01 -53.46 6.90
C LYS A 95 5.36 -53.77 7.59
N SER A 96 5.53 -54.69 8.55
CA SER A 96 4.77 -55.86 9.02
C SER A 96 4.84 -55.94 10.55
#